data_AF-A0A1C3XLY8-F1
#
_entry.id   AF-A0A1C3XLY8-F1
#
_cell.length_a   1.000
_cell.length_b   1.000
_cell.length_c   1.000
_cell.angle_alpha   90.00
_cell.angle_beta   90.00
_cell.angle_gamma   90.00
#
_symmetry.space_group_name_H-M   'P 1'
#
loop_
_entity.id
_entity.type
_entity.pdbx_description
1 polymer ?
#
loop_
_entity_poly.entity_id
_entity_poly.type
_entity_poly.pdbx_seq_one_letter_code
_entity_poly.pdbx_strand_id
1 'polypeptide(L)'
;KMGIAALGPRPNTTKPAPGHKIYPYLLRNMPIDRPNQVWAADITYLPIGRGFLYLVAIIDWASRAVLAWRLSNTMDVSFCVAALEEAQAKYGTPEIFNTDQGSQFTSVAFTGALAAAKIKISMDGRGR
;
A
#
# COMPACT_ATOMS: atom_id res chain seq x y z
N LYS A 1 -26.65 -6.57 -18.56
CA LYS A 1 -25.76 -7.07 -17.49
C LYS A 1 -24.32 -6.93 -17.97
N MET A 2 -23.50 -6.07 -17.36
CA MET A 2 -22.09 -5.89 -17.73
C MET A 2 -21.30 -7.13 -17.27
N GLY A 3 -20.90 -7.98 -18.21
CA GLY A 3 -20.20 -9.25 -17.98
C GLY A 3 -18.75 -9.11 -17.51
N ILE A 4 -18.49 -8.18 -16.59
CA ILE A 4 -17.18 -7.95 -15.99
C ILE A 4 -17.16 -8.72 -14.66
N ALA A 5 -16.34 -9.76 -14.59
CA ALA A 5 -16.07 -10.51 -13.35
C ALA A 5 -14.61 -10.31 -12.96
N ALA A 6 -14.33 -10.09 -11.68
CA ALA A 6 -12.98 -9.96 -11.18
C ALA A 6 -12.24 -11.31 -11.32
N LEU A 7 -11.12 -11.31 -12.07
CA LEU A 7 -10.19 -12.43 -12.16
C LEU A 7 -9.20 -12.37 -10.99
N GLY A 8 -9.69 -12.52 -9.76
CA GLY A 8 -8.88 -12.54 -8.55
C GLY A 8 -9.06 -13.83 -7.76
N PRO A 9 -8.08 -14.23 -6.92
CA PRO A 9 -8.25 -15.37 -6.04
C PRO A 9 -9.44 -15.17 -5.09
N ARG A 10 -10.27 -16.21 -4.97
CA ARG A 10 -11.50 -16.24 -4.16
C ARG A 10 -11.34 -16.51 -2.65
N PRO A 11 -10.22 -17.05 -2.12
CA PRO A 11 -10.07 -17.18 -0.66
C PRO A 11 -9.84 -15.83 -0.01
N ASN A 12 -10.54 -15.58 1.10
CA ASN A 12 -10.30 -14.42 1.95
C ASN A 12 -8.94 -14.61 2.66
N THR A 13 -7.88 -14.00 2.14
CA THR A 13 -6.49 -14.20 2.63
C THR A 13 -6.17 -13.43 3.90
N THR A 14 -7.09 -12.60 4.40
CA THR A 14 -6.79 -11.63 5.46
C THR A 14 -7.42 -12.03 6.79
N LYS A 15 -6.85 -13.04 7.47
CA LYS A 15 -7.11 -13.22 8.91
C LYS A 15 -6.12 -12.36 9.70
N PRO A 16 -6.58 -11.36 10.50
CA PRO A 16 -5.69 -10.64 11.40
C PRO A 16 -5.06 -11.64 12.39
N ALA A 17 -3.74 -11.62 12.52
CA ALA A 17 -3.07 -12.33 13.61
C ALA A 17 -3.37 -11.62 14.95
N PRO A 18 -3.58 -12.35 16.06
CA PRO A 18 -3.77 -11.73 17.37
C PRO A 18 -2.57 -10.85 17.77
N GLY A 19 -2.83 -9.67 18.37
CA GLY A 19 -1.79 -8.78 18.90
C GLY A 19 -1.23 -7.74 17.91
N HIS A 20 -1.86 -7.61 16.75
CA HIS A 20 -1.37 -6.73 15.70
C HIS A 20 -1.77 -5.27 15.93
N LYS A 21 -0.80 -4.35 15.78
CA LYS A 21 -1.00 -2.91 16.02
C LYS A 21 -1.99 -2.34 14.99
N ILE A 22 -3.08 -1.76 15.49
CA ILE A 22 -4.04 -1.03 14.68
C ILE A 22 -3.55 0.41 14.53
N TYR A 23 -3.47 0.90 13.29
CA TYR A 23 -3.14 2.30 13.01
C TYR A 23 -4.41 3.11 12.75
N PRO A 24 -4.44 4.40 13.16
CA PRO A 24 -5.58 5.27 12.91
C PRO A 24 -5.64 5.72 11.45
N TYR A 25 -6.83 6.11 11.00
CA TYR A 25 -7.03 6.79 9.72
C TYR A 25 -6.86 8.30 9.90
N LEU A 26 -5.80 8.88 9.34
CA LEU A 26 -5.40 10.27 9.56
C LEU A 26 -5.97 11.26 8.55
N LEU A 27 -6.52 10.78 7.43
CA LEU A 27 -6.90 11.65 6.31
C LEU A 27 -8.30 12.26 6.45
N ARG A 28 -9.00 12.00 7.57
CA ARG A 28 -10.35 12.53 7.80
C ARG A 28 -10.30 14.05 7.90
N ASN A 29 -11.09 14.72 7.05
CA ASN A 29 -11.19 16.18 6.98
C ASN A 29 -9.85 16.90 6.69
N MET A 30 -8.88 16.20 6.13
CA MET A 30 -7.59 16.79 5.77
C MET A 30 -7.61 17.26 4.31
N PRO A 31 -7.42 18.56 4.02
CA PRO A 31 -7.21 19.02 2.66
C PRO A 31 -5.86 18.51 2.16
N ILE A 32 -5.85 17.91 0.97
CA ILE A 32 -4.65 17.35 0.34
C ILE A 32 -4.49 18.01 -1.02
N ASP A 33 -3.64 19.03 -1.06
CA ASP A 33 -3.57 20.03 -2.13
C ASP A 33 -2.16 20.25 -2.69
N ARG A 34 -1.14 19.60 -2.14
CA ARG A 34 0.24 19.68 -2.61
C ARG A 34 0.87 18.28 -2.78
N PRO A 35 1.79 18.12 -3.73
CA PRO A 35 2.61 16.91 -3.84
C PRO A 35 3.37 16.61 -2.54
N ASN A 36 3.62 15.32 -2.28
CA ASN A 36 4.34 14.79 -1.12
C ASN A 36 3.67 15.08 0.23
N GLN A 37 2.41 15.51 0.25
CA GLN A 37 1.65 15.58 1.50
C GLN A 37 1.18 14.18 1.93
N VAL A 38 0.58 13.43 1.00
CA VAL A 38 0.09 12.09 1.25
C VAL A 38 0.48 11.19 0.09
N TRP A 39 1.18 10.10 0.41
CA TRP A 39 1.32 8.98 -0.49
C TRP A 39 0.39 7.86 -0.07
N ALA A 40 -0.06 7.07 -1.03
CA ALA A 40 -0.84 5.87 -0.79
C ALA A 40 -0.24 4.67 -1.52
N ALA A 41 -0.42 3.48 -0.96
CA ALA A 41 -0.08 2.24 -1.65
C ALA A 41 -1.19 1.22 -1.54
N ASP A 42 -1.29 0.38 -2.57
CA ASP A 42 -2.19 -0.76 -2.63
C ASP A 42 -1.50 -1.92 -3.35
N ILE A 43 -1.92 -3.15 -3.02
CA ILE A 43 -1.49 -4.37 -3.70
C ILE A 43 -2.65 -4.92 -4.50
N THR A 44 -2.46 -5.07 -5.81
CA THR A 44 -3.43 -5.66 -6.71
C THR A 44 -2.87 -6.87 -7.45
N TYR A 45 -3.78 -7.63 -8.06
CA TYR A 45 -3.45 -8.82 -8.84
C TYR A 45 -3.35 -8.44 -10.32
N LEU A 46 -2.23 -8.74 -10.94
CA LEU A 46 -2.02 -8.58 -12.38
C LEU A 46 -2.15 -9.96 -13.06
N PRO A 47 -3.24 -10.24 -13.79
CA PRO A 47 -3.40 -11.49 -14.52
C PRO A 47 -2.32 -11.64 -15.58
N ILE A 48 -1.74 -12.83 -15.68
CA ILE A 48 -0.81 -13.20 -16.74
C ILE A 48 -1.34 -14.45 -17.46
N GLY A 49 -0.73 -14.82 -18.59
CA GLY A 49 -1.23 -15.94 -19.41
C GLY A 49 -1.43 -17.24 -18.63
N ARG A 50 -0.63 -17.50 -17.59
CA ARG A 50 -0.82 -18.59 -16.63
C ARG A 50 -0.69 -18.07 -15.19
N GLY A 51 -1.80 -17.75 -14.55
CA GLY A 51 -1.84 -17.29 -13.16
C GLY A 51 -1.86 -15.77 -13.01
N PHE A 52 -1.23 -15.24 -11.97
CA PHE A 52 -1.17 -13.80 -11.69
C PHE A 52 0.15 -13.44 -11.01
N LEU A 53 0.49 -12.15 -11.06
CA LEU A 53 1.52 -11.52 -10.24
C LEU A 53 0.86 -10.57 -9.24
N TYR A 54 1.56 -10.29 -8.15
CA TYR A 54 1.21 -9.21 -7.22
C TYR A 54 1.90 -7.94 -7.68
N LEU A 55 1.13 -6.86 -7.83
CA LEU A 55 1.62 -5.52 -8.15
C LEU A 55 1.38 -4.63 -6.94
N VAL A 56 2.44 -4.02 -6.42
CA VAL A 56 2.32 -2.88 -5.50
C VAL A 56 2.60 -1.62 -6.29
N ALA A 57 1.78 -0.59 -6.09
CA ALA A 57 2.01 0.74 -6.63
C ALA A 57 1.92 1.77 -5.52
N ILE A 58 2.86 2.70 -5.50
CA ILE A 58 2.86 3.88 -4.61
C ILE A 58 2.48 5.08 -5.45
N ILE A 59 1.46 5.80 -5.02
CA ILE A 59 0.93 6.98 -5.70
C ILE A 59 0.98 8.20 -4.78
N ASP A 60 1.25 9.36 -5.36
CA ASP A 60 1.03 10.64 -4.69
C ASP A 60 -0.44 11.06 -4.84
N TRP A 61 -1.11 11.44 -3.74
CA TRP A 61 -2.54 11.75 -3.76
C TRP A 61 -2.88 13.04 -4.50
N ALA A 62 -2.04 14.08 -4.40
CA ALA A 62 -2.33 15.38 -4.97
C ALA A 62 -2.07 15.40 -6.49
N SER A 63 -0.90 14.92 -6.90
CA SER A 63 -0.48 14.89 -8.31
C SER A 63 -1.01 13.70 -9.10
N ARG A 64 -1.47 12.64 -8.41
CA ARG A 64 -1.87 11.35 -9.02
C ARG A 64 -0.74 10.61 -9.74
N ALA A 65 0.51 11.03 -9.56
CA ALA A 65 1.66 10.36 -10.13
C ALA A 65 1.90 9.00 -9.45
N VAL A 66 2.23 7.99 -10.26
CA VAL A 66 2.82 6.74 -9.76
C VAL A 66 4.30 6.98 -9.49
N LEU A 67 4.70 6.90 -8.23
CA LEU A 67 6.06 7.21 -7.78
C LEU A 67 6.99 6.00 -7.92
N ALA A 68 6.49 4.83 -7.57
CA ALA A 68 7.20 3.56 -7.72
C ALA A 68 6.20 2.41 -7.79
N TRP A 69 6.61 1.31 -8.40
CA TRP A 69 5.84 0.08 -8.42
C TRP A 69 6.78 -1.12 -8.51
N ARG A 70 6.33 -2.28 -8.01
CA ARG A 70 7.08 -3.55 -8.08
C ARG A 70 6.14 -4.71 -8.33
N LEU A 71 6.64 -5.73 -9.02
CA LEU A 71 5.96 -7.01 -9.22
C LEU A 71 6.60 -8.08 -8.35
N SER A 72 5.77 -9.01 -7.88
CA SER A 72 6.21 -10.21 -7.17
C SER A 72 5.35 -11.41 -7.57
N ASN A 73 5.95 -12.60 -7.57
CA ASN A 73 5.23 -13.87 -7.71
C ASN A 73 4.66 -14.37 -6.37
N THR A 74 5.02 -13.74 -5.25
CA THR A 74 4.56 -14.09 -3.90
C THR A 74 4.09 -12.84 -3.15
N MET A 75 3.20 -13.01 -2.16
CA MET A 75 2.72 -11.92 -1.31
C MET A 75 3.72 -11.61 -0.16
N ASP A 76 5.01 -11.52 -0.50
CA ASP A 76 6.07 -11.18 0.45
C ASP A 76 6.10 -9.68 0.76
N VAL A 77 6.63 -9.26 1.91
CA VAL A 77 6.68 -7.82 2.24
C VAL A 77 7.81 -7.07 1.51
N SER A 78 8.88 -7.76 1.11
CA SER A 78 10.11 -7.13 0.59
C SER A 78 9.87 -6.28 -0.65
N PHE A 79 8.98 -6.68 -1.56
CA PHE A 79 8.69 -5.88 -2.75
C PHE A 79 7.94 -4.57 -2.45
N CYS A 80 7.16 -4.54 -1.36
CA CYS A 80 6.53 -3.31 -0.86
C CYS A 80 7.58 -2.34 -0.28
N VAL A 81 8.53 -2.87 0.51
CA VAL A 81 9.64 -2.09 1.05
C VAL A 81 10.52 -1.55 -0.07
N ALA A 82 10.88 -2.37 -1.05
CA ALA A 82 11.68 -1.95 -2.20
C ALA A 82 10.99 -0.87 -3.06
N ALA A 83 9.67 -0.91 -3.19
CA ALA A 83 8.91 0.16 -3.84
C ALA A 83 8.96 1.47 -3.03
N LEU A 84 8.83 1.38 -1.71
CA LEU A 84 8.89 2.53 -0.80
C LEU A 84 10.27 3.20 -0.84
N GLU A 85 11.34 2.43 -0.74
CA GLU A 85 12.72 2.92 -0.79
C GLU A 85 13.02 3.61 -2.13
N GLU A 86 12.55 3.03 -3.26
CA GLU A 86 12.70 3.66 -4.57
C GLU A 86 11.95 5.00 -4.66
N ALA A 87 10.69 5.05 -4.20
CA ALA A 87 9.92 6.28 -4.19
C ALA A 87 10.60 7.33 -3.31
N GLN A 88 11.11 6.94 -2.15
CA GLN A 88 11.81 7.84 -1.23
C GLN A 88 13.08 8.42 -1.84
N ALA A 89 13.88 7.58 -2.49
CA ALA A 89 15.12 7.99 -3.14
C ALA A 89 14.88 8.99 -4.29
N LYS A 90 13.77 8.86 -5.02
CA LYS A 90 13.45 9.71 -6.18
C LYS A 90 12.70 10.98 -5.84
N TYR A 91 11.77 10.92 -4.88
CA TYR A 91 10.78 11.97 -4.64
C TYR A 91 10.82 12.55 -3.22
N GLY A 92 11.72 12.08 -2.36
CA GLY A 92 11.78 12.48 -0.95
C GLY A 92 10.76 11.72 -0.11
N THR A 93 10.33 12.26 1.03
CA THR A 93 9.39 11.57 1.93
C THR A 93 8.06 12.32 2.01
N PRO A 94 6.92 11.62 2.07
CA PRO A 94 5.65 12.26 2.32
C PRO A 94 5.45 12.60 3.80
N GLU A 95 4.51 13.47 4.12
CA GLU A 95 4.12 13.71 5.52
C GLU A 95 3.33 12.52 6.10
N ILE A 96 2.46 11.91 5.29
CA ILE A 96 1.62 10.77 5.65
C ILE A 96 1.72 9.69 4.57
N PHE A 97 1.82 8.43 5.00
CA PHE A 97 1.68 7.28 4.13
C PHE A 97 0.39 6.53 4.48
N ASN A 98 -0.50 6.35 3.51
CA ASN A 98 -1.80 5.72 3.69
C ASN A 98 -1.89 4.35 3.00
N THR A 99 -2.29 3.33 3.73
CA THR A 99 -2.46 1.94 3.23
C THR A 99 -3.71 1.30 3.83
N ASP A 100 -4.06 0.10 3.39
CA ASP A 100 -4.99 -0.74 4.14
C ASP A 100 -4.33 -1.41 5.36
N GLN A 101 -5.09 -2.11 6.21
CA GLN A 101 -4.51 -2.92 7.31
C GLN A 101 -4.16 -4.36 6.90
N GLY A 102 -3.78 -4.58 5.65
CA GLY A 102 -3.24 -5.85 5.15
C GLY A 102 -1.92 -6.18 5.84
N SER A 103 -1.60 -7.48 5.94
CA SER A 103 -0.43 -7.99 6.67
C SER A 103 0.91 -7.42 6.19
N GLN A 104 1.01 -7.07 4.90
CA GLN A 104 2.22 -6.55 4.28
C GLN A 104 2.52 -5.13 4.79
N PHE A 105 1.53 -4.24 4.75
CA PHE A 105 1.70 -2.84 5.16
C PHE A 105 1.78 -2.63 6.67
N THR A 106 1.31 -3.61 7.43
CA THR A 106 1.32 -3.58 8.89
C THR A 106 2.49 -4.35 9.51
N SER A 107 3.25 -5.06 8.68
CA SER A 107 4.48 -5.74 9.08
C SER A 107 5.48 -4.77 9.75
N VAL A 108 6.34 -5.33 10.62
CA VAL A 108 7.42 -4.57 11.27
C VAL A 108 8.40 -4.00 10.23
N ALA A 109 8.67 -4.73 9.16
CA ALA A 109 9.56 -4.27 8.10
C ALA A 109 9.03 -2.99 7.41
N PHE A 110 7.77 -3.00 6.99
CA PHE A 110 7.19 -1.85 6.29
C PHE A 110 6.95 -0.66 7.23
N THR A 111 6.32 -0.90 8.38
CA THR A 111 6.06 0.17 9.36
C THR A 111 7.36 0.72 9.96
N GLY A 112 8.38 -0.12 10.12
CA GLY A 112 9.72 0.28 10.55
C GLY A 112 10.41 1.20 9.54
N ALA A 113 10.32 0.90 8.24
CA ALA A 113 10.85 1.77 7.17
C ALA A 113 10.18 3.15 7.18
N LEU A 114 8.85 3.21 7.34
CA LEU A 114 8.11 4.48 7.48
C LEU A 114 8.52 5.26 8.74
N ALA A 115 8.65 4.56 9.86
CA ALA A 115 9.04 5.18 11.13
C ALA A 115 10.47 5.74 11.09
N ALA A 116 11.42 5.02 10.47
CA ALA A 116 12.80 5.48 10.28
C ALA A 116 12.86 6.78 9.46
N ALA A 117 11.96 6.92 8.47
CA ALA A 117 11.79 8.13 7.66
C ALA A 117 10.93 9.22 8.34
N LYS A 118 10.47 9.02 9.58
CA LYS A 118 9.57 9.93 10.33
C LYS A 118 8.25 10.23 9.62
N ILE A 119 7.76 9.29 8.81
CA ILE A 119 6.49 9.42 8.08
C ILE A 119 5.34 9.00 9.00
N LYS A 120 4.25 9.77 9.02
CA LYS A 120 3.06 9.40 9.79
C LYS A 120 2.33 8.26 9.08
N ILE A 121 2.02 7.20 9.83
CA ILE A 121 1.32 6.03 9.30
C ILE A 121 -0.19 6.25 9.46
N SER A 122 -0.89 6.28 8.33
CA SER A 122 -2.35 6.25 8.24
C SER A 122 -2.76 4.89 7.68
N MET A 123 -3.76 4.26 8.28
CA MET A 123 -4.35 3.07 7.68
C MET A 123 -5.87 3.17 7.70
N ASP A 124 -6.51 2.73 6.62
CA ASP A 124 -7.95 2.50 6.66
C ASP A 124 -8.28 1.37 7.63
N GLY A 125 -9.49 1.33 8.17
CA GLY A 125 -9.95 0.15 8.89
C GLY A 125 -10.46 -0.86 7.87
N ARG A 126 -9.91 -2.08 7.85
CA ARG A 126 -10.43 -3.15 6.98
C ARG A 126 -11.94 -3.35 7.20
N GLY A 127 -12.69 -3.49 6.09
CA GLY A 127 -14.00 -4.16 6.10
C GLY A 127 -14.96 -3.76 4.98
N ARG A 128 -14.86 -4.42 3.82
CA ARG A 128 -16.06 -5.01 3.20
C ARG A 128 -16.12 -6.46 3.62
#